data_AF-A0A535MB50-F1
#
_entry.id   AF-A0A535MB50-F1
#
_cell.length_a   1.000
_cell.length_b   1.000
_cell.length_c   1.000
_cell.angle_alpha   90.00
_cell.angle_beta   90.00
_cell.angle_gamma   90.00
#
_symmetry.space_group_name_H-M   'P 1'
#
loop_
_entity.id
_entity.type
_entity.pdbx_description
1 polymer ?
#
loop_
_entity_poly.entity_id
_entity_poly.type
_entity_poly.pdbx_seq_one_letter_code
_entity_poly.pdbx_strand_id
1 'polypeptide(L)'
;MARPDFLDLPVREPKPRRAGITHVLDRGMPLAELSGVLGVCAEHVDIWKLGWGTAYLDPQVAERVAILREHEVAACVGGTLLEVAWVQGAADRLLDWAADTGFPCVEVSNGTQRLPILEKRRLIERAAARFTVLAEVGAKEADAPVHAYTWAEEAAGDLEAGASCVVAEGRESGTVGLYSADGAVRAELVDALLRATRHRVVFEAPRKDQQAWFIRRLGPEVNLGNVVPAEVLGLEALRLGLRADTIELSCGDGEVRAAAGT
;
A
#
# COMPACT_ATOMS: atom_id res chain seq x y z
N MET A 1 -23.46 14.86 5.87
CA MET A 1 -23.61 15.21 7.30
C MET A 1 -22.25 15.66 7.82
N ALA A 2 -22.20 16.63 8.72
CA ALA A 2 -20.95 16.99 9.39
C ALA A 2 -20.46 15.78 10.19
N ARG A 3 -19.14 15.53 10.16
CA ARG A 3 -18.53 14.50 11.01
C ARG A 3 -18.65 14.90 12.47
N PRO A 4 -18.70 13.93 13.41
CA PRO A 4 -18.59 14.25 14.83
C PRO A 4 -17.24 14.93 15.13
N ASP A 5 -17.26 15.96 15.96
CA ASP A 5 -16.11 16.83 16.28
C ASP A 5 -15.87 16.95 17.80
N PHE A 6 -16.47 16.06 18.59
CA PHE A 6 -16.40 16.09 20.06
C PHE A 6 -15.15 15.43 20.66
N LEU A 7 -14.28 14.84 19.83
CA LEU A 7 -13.01 14.22 20.24
C LEU A 7 -11.82 15.02 19.71
N ASP A 8 -10.78 15.15 20.53
CA ASP A 8 -9.46 15.60 20.10
C ASP A 8 -8.69 14.40 19.55
N LEU A 9 -8.46 14.36 18.24
CA LEU A 9 -7.90 13.22 17.53
C LEU A 9 -6.67 13.64 16.72
N PRO A 10 -5.75 12.69 16.42
CA PRO A 10 -4.64 12.96 15.51
C PRO A 10 -5.10 13.57 14.19
N VAL A 11 -4.45 14.65 13.77
CA VAL A 11 -4.71 15.29 12.48
C VAL A 11 -4.21 14.38 11.35
N ARG A 12 -5.06 14.17 10.34
CA ARG A 12 -4.74 13.40 9.14
C ARG A 12 -4.63 14.32 7.94
N GLU A 13 -3.70 14.04 7.02
CA GLU A 13 -3.67 14.74 5.73
C GLU A 13 -4.96 14.50 4.93
N PRO A 14 -5.55 15.53 4.30
CA PRO A 14 -6.65 15.35 3.35
C PRO A 14 -6.14 14.75 2.03
N LYS A 15 -7.06 14.21 1.22
CA LYS A 15 -6.73 13.80 -0.15
C LYS A 15 -6.44 15.02 -1.04
N PRO A 16 -5.56 14.90 -2.05
CA PRO A 16 -4.69 13.75 -2.34
C PRO A 16 -3.50 13.67 -1.36
N ARG A 17 -3.33 12.50 -0.72
CA ARG A 17 -2.32 12.32 0.34
C ARG A 17 -0.93 12.06 -0.21
N ARG A 18 0.08 12.52 0.54
CA ARG A 18 1.50 12.22 0.27
C ARG A 18 2.14 11.43 1.41
N ALA A 19 1.56 11.51 2.61
CA ALA A 19 1.85 10.64 3.74
C ALA A 19 0.55 9.98 4.25
N GLY A 20 0.70 8.97 5.11
CA GLY A 20 -0.42 8.25 5.68
C GLY A 20 -1.29 7.54 4.66
N ILE A 21 -0.69 7.12 3.54
CA ILE A 21 -1.34 6.44 2.43
C ILE A 21 -1.94 5.12 2.92
N THR A 22 -3.19 4.86 2.53
CA THR A 22 -3.84 3.56 2.61
C THR A 22 -3.89 2.95 1.22
N HIS A 23 -3.12 1.89 1.03
CA HIS A 23 -3.07 1.10 -0.19
C HIS A 23 -3.79 -0.24 0.03
N VAL A 24 -4.96 -0.38 -0.60
CA VAL A 24 -5.85 -1.55 -0.50
C VAL A 24 -5.42 -2.66 -1.46
N LEU A 25 -5.56 -3.91 -1.03
CA LEU A 25 -5.45 -5.11 -1.87
C LEU A 25 -6.84 -5.71 -2.13
N ASP A 26 -7.30 -5.62 -3.38
CA ASP A 26 -8.51 -6.27 -3.87
C ASP A 26 -8.17 -7.57 -4.58
N ARG A 27 -8.80 -8.66 -4.15
CA ARG A 27 -8.53 -10.03 -4.64
C ARG A 27 -9.62 -10.54 -5.58
N GLY A 28 -10.51 -9.67 -6.04
CA GLY A 28 -11.65 -10.02 -6.90
C GLY A 28 -13.00 -9.71 -6.26
N MET A 29 -13.11 -8.61 -5.50
CA MET A 29 -14.37 -8.12 -4.96
C MET A 29 -15.40 -7.96 -6.09
N PRO A 30 -16.63 -8.48 -5.95
CA PRO A 30 -17.68 -8.26 -6.94
C PRO A 30 -17.93 -6.76 -7.17
N LEU A 31 -18.10 -6.36 -8.43
CA LEU A 31 -18.31 -4.94 -8.76
C LEU A 31 -19.51 -4.34 -8.01
N ALA A 32 -20.58 -5.12 -7.83
CA ALA A 32 -21.79 -4.70 -7.13
C ALA A 32 -21.54 -4.31 -5.66
N GLU A 33 -20.48 -4.83 -5.02
CA GLU A 33 -20.13 -4.52 -3.64
C GLU A 33 -19.24 -3.26 -3.53
N LEU A 34 -18.47 -2.98 -4.58
CA LEU A 34 -17.45 -1.93 -4.58
C LEU A 34 -18.00 -0.56 -4.22
N SER A 35 -19.11 -0.15 -4.86
CA SER A 35 -19.72 1.17 -4.60
C SER A 35 -20.22 1.29 -3.16
N GLY A 36 -20.73 0.19 -2.58
CA GLY A 36 -21.16 0.16 -1.18
C GLY A 36 -19.99 0.32 -0.22
N VAL A 37 -18.86 -0.35 -0.50
CA VAL A 37 -17.63 -0.23 0.30
C VAL A 37 -17.05 1.18 0.19
N LEU A 38 -16.91 1.71 -1.03
CA LEU A 38 -16.36 3.04 -1.25
C LEU A 38 -17.23 4.15 -0.68
N GLY A 39 -18.56 4.00 -0.71
CA GLY A 39 -19.49 4.93 -0.06
C GLY A 39 -19.28 5.08 1.45
N VAL A 40 -18.61 4.10 2.08
CA VAL A 40 -18.26 4.12 3.50
C VAL A 40 -16.82 4.57 3.73
N CYS A 41 -15.86 4.04 2.97
CA CYS A 41 -14.45 4.15 3.31
C CYS A 41 -13.58 4.88 2.29
N ALA A 42 -14.11 5.36 1.16
CA ALA A 42 -13.31 5.94 0.08
C ALA A 42 -12.39 7.07 0.55
N GLU A 43 -12.84 7.92 1.46
CA GLU A 43 -12.03 9.01 1.99
C GLU A 43 -10.74 8.54 2.68
N HIS A 44 -10.73 7.31 3.20
CA HIS A 44 -9.62 6.71 3.91
C HIS A 44 -8.77 5.79 3.03
N VAL A 45 -9.06 5.68 1.72
CA VAL A 45 -8.31 4.87 0.76
C VAL A 45 -7.69 5.76 -0.31
N ASP A 46 -6.40 5.59 -0.59
CA ASP A 46 -5.71 6.39 -1.61
C ASP A 46 -5.45 5.57 -2.88
N ILE A 47 -5.05 4.30 -2.71
CA ILE A 47 -4.69 3.39 -3.81
C ILE A 47 -5.45 2.09 -3.65
N TRP A 48 -5.97 1.55 -4.75
CA TRP A 48 -6.69 0.28 -4.80
C TRP A 48 -6.03 -0.66 -5.81
N LYS A 49 -5.20 -1.58 -5.31
CA LYS A 49 -4.49 -2.56 -6.13
C LYS A 49 -5.40 -3.74 -6.45
N LEU A 50 -5.58 -4.00 -7.75
CA LEU A 50 -6.14 -5.25 -8.22
C LEU A 50 -5.05 -6.31 -8.17
N GLY A 51 -5.13 -7.17 -7.16
CA GLY A 51 -4.06 -8.07 -6.76
C GLY A 51 -3.58 -8.95 -7.90
N TRP A 52 -2.25 -9.13 -7.95
CA TRP A 52 -1.57 -10.05 -8.87
C TRP A 52 -2.08 -9.94 -10.31
N GLY A 53 -2.80 -10.95 -10.82
CA GLY A 53 -3.35 -11.01 -12.18
C GLY A 53 -4.85 -10.77 -12.28
N THR A 54 -5.52 -10.37 -11.21
CA THR A 54 -6.99 -10.27 -11.18
C THR A 54 -7.54 -9.27 -12.18
N ALA A 55 -6.85 -8.15 -12.41
CA ALA A 55 -7.24 -7.14 -13.40
C ALA A 55 -7.38 -7.70 -14.83
N TYR A 56 -6.57 -8.71 -15.18
CA TYR A 56 -6.63 -9.37 -16.48
C TYR A 56 -7.79 -10.38 -16.60
N LEU A 57 -8.30 -10.86 -15.47
CA LEU A 57 -9.38 -11.85 -15.40
C LEU A 57 -10.76 -11.20 -15.21
N ASP A 58 -10.81 -9.98 -14.67
CA ASP A 58 -12.05 -9.28 -14.35
C ASP A 58 -12.72 -8.74 -15.63
N PRO A 59 -13.88 -9.28 -16.06
CA PRO A 59 -14.57 -8.79 -17.25
C PRO A 59 -15.14 -7.38 -17.06
N GLN A 60 -15.18 -6.86 -15.83
CA GLN A 60 -15.71 -5.55 -15.47
C GLN A 60 -14.61 -4.57 -15.03
N VAL A 61 -13.34 -4.86 -15.35
CA VAL A 61 -12.19 -4.05 -14.92
C VAL A 61 -12.29 -2.57 -15.29
N ALA A 62 -12.79 -2.24 -16.49
CA ALA A 62 -12.94 -0.84 -16.92
C ALA A 62 -14.01 -0.10 -16.08
N GLU A 63 -15.11 -0.77 -15.77
CA GLU A 63 -16.18 -0.23 -14.92
C GLU A 63 -15.69 -0.03 -13.48
N ARG A 64 -14.91 -0.99 -12.97
CA ARG A 64 -14.23 -0.89 -11.66
C ARG A 64 -13.33 0.32 -11.57
N VAL A 65 -12.46 0.51 -12.57
CA VAL A 65 -11.54 1.66 -12.63
C VAL A 65 -12.30 2.98 -12.67
N ALA A 66 -13.42 3.05 -13.40
CA ALA A 66 -14.27 4.22 -13.45
C ALA A 66 -14.88 4.55 -12.07
N ILE A 67 -15.44 3.57 -11.37
CA ILE A 67 -16.02 3.74 -10.02
C ILE A 67 -14.95 4.21 -9.01
N LEU A 68 -13.76 3.61 -9.03
CA LEU A 68 -12.65 4.01 -8.17
C LEU A 68 -12.25 5.47 -8.40
N ARG A 69 -12.16 5.88 -9.68
CA ARG A 69 -11.86 7.26 -10.07
C ARG A 69 -12.92 8.25 -9.59
N GLU A 70 -14.21 7.90 -9.67
CA GLU A 70 -15.31 8.74 -9.17
C GLU A 70 -15.21 9.03 -7.66
N HIS A 71 -14.53 8.16 -6.91
CA HIS A 71 -14.33 8.27 -5.47
C HIS A 71 -12.92 8.77 -5.09
N GLU A 72 -12.18 9.32 -6.06
CA GLU A 72 -10.80 9.81 -5.87
C GLU A 72 -9.88 8.73 -5.29
N VAL A 73 -10.04 7.48 -5.74
CA VAL A 73 -9.17 6.35 -5.39
C VAL A 73 -8.41 5.90 -6.63
N ALA A 74 -7.09 5.85 -6.54
CA ALA A 74 -6.24 5.47 -7.68
C ALA A 74 -6.23 3.95 -7.86
N ALA A 75 -6.79 3.46 -8.97
CA ALA A 75 -6.69 2.06 -9.32
C ALA A 75 -5.25 1.69 -9.71
N CYS A 76 -4.76 0.55 -9.24
CA CYS A 76 -3.39 0.08 -9.51
C CYS A 76 -3.40 -1.35 -10.08
N VAL A 77 -2.66 -1.57 -11.16
CA VAL A 77 -2.39 -2.91 -11.71
C VAL A 77 -1.37 -3.62 -10.83
N GLY A 78 -1.65 -4.87 -10.42
CA GLY A 78 -0.72 -5.66 -9.60
C GLY A 78 0.58 -6.05 -10.30
N GLY A 79 1.69 -6.04 -9.56
CA GLY A 79 3.03 -6.23 -10.11
C GLY A 79 3.26 -7.61 -10.71
N THR A 80 2.67 -8.66 -10.11
CA THR A 80 2.77 -10.03 -10.65
C THR A 80 2.22 -10.14 -12.08
N LEU A 81 1.16 -9.40 -12.46
CA LEU A 81 0.68 -9.39 -13.85
C LEU A 81 1.72 -8.80 -14.79
N LEU A 82 2.38 -7.72 -14.37
CA LEU A 82 3.44 -7.09 -15.15
C LEU A 82 4.68 -7.98 -15.25
N GLU A 83 5.06 -8.70 -14.20
CA GLU A 83 6.12 -9.71 -14.25
C GLU A 83 5.80 -10.80 -15.29
N VAL A 84 4.56 -11.33 -15.28
CA VAL A 84 4.11 -12.33 -16.26
C VAL A 84 4.15 -11.77 -17.68
N ALA A 85 3.65 -10.55 -17.88
CA ALA A 85 3.66 -9.89 -19.19
C ALA A 85 5.10 -9.66 -19.68
N TRP A 86 6.03 -9.27 -18.81
CA TRP A 86 7.43 -9.09 -19.17
C TRP A 86 8.09 -10.40 -19.60
N VAL A 87 7.90 -11.50 -18.84
CA VAL A 87 8.44 -12.83 -19.20
C VAL A 87 7.96 -13.29 -20.58
N GLN A 88 6.75 -12.89 -20.98
CA GLN A 88 6.15 -13.23 -22.28
C GLN A 88 6.44 -12.20 -23.39
N GLY A 89 7.26 -11.18 -23.15
CA GLY A 89 7.52 -10.11 -24.13
C GLY A 89 6.27 -9.27 -24.44
N ALA A 90 5.36 -9.15 -23.49
CA ALA A 90 4.08 -8.46 -23.60
C ALA A 90 3.94 -7.27 -22.64
N ALA A 91 5.01 -6.85 -21.95
CA ALA A 91 4.98 -5.74 -20.99
C ALA A 91 4.43 -4.44 -21.59
N ASP A 92 4.89 -4.04 -22.78
CA ASP A 92 4.42 -2.80 -23.41
C ASP A 92 2.94 -2.88 -23.80
N ARG A 93 2.48 -4.06 -24.27
CA ARG A 93 1.05 -4.30 -24.54
C ARG A 93 0.19 -4.24 -23.27
N LEU A 94 0.71 -4.71 -22.13
CA LEU A 94 0.02 -4.58 -20.85
C LEU A 94 -0.06 -3.12 -20.42
N LEU A 95 1.01 -2.34 -20.58
CA LEU A 95 1.00 -0.92 -20.26
C LEU A 95 -0.02 -0.17 -21.15
N ASP A 96 -0.02 -0.42 -22.46
CA ASP A 96 -1.03 0.12 -23.40
C ASP A 96 -2.46 -0.21 -22.94
N TRP A 97 -2.74 -1.47 -22.69
CA TRP A 97 -4.04 -1.89 -22.15
C TRP A 97 -4.40 -1.19 -20.83
N ALA A 98 -3.45 -1.04 -19.90
CA ALA A 98 -3.69 -0.39 -18.62
C ALA A 98 -4.05 1.10 -18.79
N ALA A 99 -3.39 1.81 -19.71
CA ALA A 99 -3.75 3.19 -20.02
C ALA A 99 -5.11 3.31 -20.71
N ASP A 100 -5.39 2.44 -21.70
CA ASP A 100 -6.67 2.42 -22.41
C ASP A 100 -7.84 2.09 -21.48
N THR A 101 -7.60 1.26 -20.47
CA THR A 101 -8.58 0.93 -19.42
C THR A 101 -8.74 2.07 -18.40
N GLY A 102 -7.80 3.01 -18.35
CA GLY A 102 -7.84 4.19 -17.49
C GLY A 102 -7.14 4.04 -16.13
N PHE A 103 -6.26 3.05 -15.96
CA PHE A 103 -5.47 2.92 -14.73
C PHE A 103 -4.51 4.10 -14.56
N PRO A 104 -4.53 4.82 -13.43
CA PRO A 104 -3.54 5.86 -13.13
C PRO A 104 -2.22 5.29 -12.58
N CYS A 105 -2.26 4.09 -11.98
CA CYS A 105 -1.12 3.48 -11.31
C CYS A 105 -0.78 2.09 -11.87
N VAL A 106 0.49 1.76 -11.86
CA VAL A 106 0.99 0.40 -12.10
C VAL A 106 2.03 0.05 -11.04
N GLU A 107 2.00 -1.20 -10.59
CA GLU A 107 3.05 -1.75 -9.74
C GLU A 107 4.10 -2.46 -10.59
N VAL A 108 5.38 -2.23 -10.30
CA VAL A 108 6.52 -2.91 -10.93
C VAL A 108 7.28 -3.68 -9.87
N SER A 109 7.15 -5.00 -9.89
CA SER A 109 7.79 -5.93 -8.96
C SER A 109 8.78 -6.85 -9.68
N ASN A 110 9.66 -7.50 -8.93
CA ASN A 110 10.55 -8.58 -9.38
C ASN A 110 10.51 -9.77 -8.39
N GLY A 111 9.44 -9.88 -7.59
CA GLY A 111 9.34 -10.85 -6.51
C GLY A 111 9.34 -12.31 -6.96
N THR A 112 9.01 -12.60 -8.24
CA THR A 112 9.13 -13.95 -8.82
C THR A 112 10.57 -14.33 -9.21
N GLN A 113 11.52 -13.41 -9.04
CA GLN A 113 12.95 -13.53 -9.37
C GLN A 113 13.24 -13.80 -10.86
N ARG A 114 12.25 -13.61 -11.74
CA ARG A 114 12.42 -13.75 -13.20
C ARG A 114 12.82 -12.46 -13.89
N LEU A 115 12.55 -11.31 -13.28
CA LEU A 115 12.85 -9.98 -13.81
C LEU A 115 14.16 -9.44 -13.20
N PRO A 116 15.27 -9.35 -13.96
CA PRO A 116 16.51 -8.79 -13.45
C PRO A 116 16.37 -7.31 -13.06
N ILE A 117 17.11 -6.86 -12.04
CA ILE A 117 16.98 -5.50 -11.49
C ILE A 117 17.16 -4.39 -12.54
N LEU A 118 18.08 -4.56 -13.48
CA LEU A 118 18.30 -3.58 -14.55
C LEU A 118 17.09 -3.50 -15.50
N GLU A 119 16.44 -4.64 -15.78
CA GLU A 119 15.23 -4.68 -16.61
C GLU A 119 14.02 -4.13 -15.86
N LYS A 120 13.93 -4.38 -14.54
CA LYS A 120 12.94 -3.75 -13.66
C LYS A 120 13.04 -2.23 -13.74
N ARG A 121 14.23 -1.66 -13.58
CA ARG A 121 14.46 -0.21 -13.65
C ARG A 121 14.10 0.38 -15.01
N ARG A 122 14.49 -0.28 -16.11
CA ARG A 122 14.04 0.13 -17.46
C ARG A 122 12.53 0.08 -17.63
N LEU A 123 11.85 -0.87 -16.99
CA LEU A 123 10.40 -0.96 -17.02
C LEU A 123 9.74 0.16 -16.19
N ILE A 124 10.31 0.48 -15.02
CA ILE A 124 9.92 1.65 -14.22
C ILE A 124 10.05 2.93 -15.04
N GLU A 125 11.21 3.18 -15.66
CA GLU A 125 11.46 4.37 -16.48
C GLU A 125 10.42 4.53 -17.60
N ARG A 126 10.10 3.43 -18.31
CA ARG A 126 9.07 3.45 -19.36
C ARG A 126 7.67 3.70 -18.80
N ALA A 127 7.31 3.04 -17.70
CA ALA A 127 5.99 3.19 -17.10
C ALA A 127 5.78 4.58 -16.50
N ALA A 128 6.82 5.19 -15.92
CA ALA A 128 6.77 6.51 -15.29
C ALA A 128 6.42 7.65 -16.27
N ALA A 129 6.57 7.43 -17.58
CA ALA A 129 6.13 8.38 -18.60
C ALA A 129 4.60 8.55 -18.66
N ARG A 130 3.83 7.60 -18.10
CA ARG A 130 2.37 7.52 -18.24
C ARG A 130 1.62 7.23 -16.94
N PHE A 131 2.29 6.68 -15.94
CA PHE A 131 1.67 6.18 -14.72
C PHE A 131 2.40 6.69 -13.48
N THR A 132 1.67 6.78 -12.37
CA THR A 132 2.28 6.74 -11.04
C THR A 132 2.77 5.32 -10.80
N VAL A 133 4.09 5.14 -10.74
CA VAL A 133 4.71 3.82 -10.58
C VAL A 133 4.96 3.51 -9.10
N LEU A 134 4.44 2.38 -8.65
CA LEU A 134 4.76 1.78 -7.35
C LEU A 134 5.79 0.67 -7.58
N ALA A 135 7.03 0.85 -7.14
CA ALA A 135 8.06 -0.20 -7.29
C ALA A 135 8.07 -1.09 -6.06
N GLU A 136 7.81 -2.40 -6.21
CA GLU A 136 7.82 -3.35 -5.09
C GLU A 136 9.23 -3.93 -4.91
N VAL A 137 9.76 -3.87 -3.70
CA VAL A 137 11.04 -4.50 -3.34
C VAL A 137 10.83 -5.66 -2.39
N GLY A 138 11.59 -6.72 -2.62
CA GLY A 138 11.58 -7.91 -1.78
C GLY A 138 11.32 -9.20 -2.57
N ALA A 139 11.61 -10.32 -1.92
CA ALA A 139 11.41 -11.64 -2.49
C ALA A 139 10.11 -12.24 -1.98
N LYS A 140 9.38 -12.90 -2.89
CA LYS A 140 8.16 -13.62 -2.54
C LYS A 140 8.51 -14.92 -1.81
N GLU A 141 9.64 -15.58 -2.06
CA GLU A 141 9.95 -16.87 -1.43
C GLU A 141 10.21 -16.79 0.08
N ALA A 142 9.64 -17.73 0.84
CA ALA A 142 9.72 -17.73 2.32
C ALA A 142 11.16 -17.93 2.83
N ASP A 143 11.96 -18.70 2.11
CA ASP A 143 13.35 -19.01 2.46
C ASP A 143 14.37 -18.04 1.84
N ALA A 144 13.91 -17.01 1.13
CA ALA A 144 14.80 -16.03 0.53
C ALA A 144 15.53 -15.24 1.63
N PRO A 145 16.87 -15.09 1.55
CA PRO A 145 17.60 -14.32 2.53
C PRO A 145 17.17 -12.84 2.48
N VAL A 146 16.79 -12.30 3.63
CA VAL A 146 16.37 -10.90 3.76
C VAL A 146 17.54 -10.09 4.31
N HIS A 147 18.13 -9.26 3.46
CA HIS A 147 19.21 -8.35 3.82
C HIS A 147 18.75 -6.90 3.67
N ALA A 148 18.75 -6.16 4.78
CA ALA A 148 18.27 -4.77 4.82
C ALA A 148 18.99 -3.86 3.83
N TYR A 149 20.30 -4.05 3.66
CA TYR A 149 21.11 -3.29 2.70
C TYR A 149 20.67 -3.53 1.26
N THR A 150 20.43 -4.79 0.86
CA THR A 150 20.02 -5.14 -0.51
C THR A 150 18.68 -4.52 -0.87
N TRP A 151 17.70 -4.59 0.02
CA TRP A 151 16.38 -3.99 -0.19
C TRP A 151 16.45 -2.46 -0.24
N ALA A 152 17.28 -1.85 0.60
CA ALA A 152 17.51 -0.41 0.61
C ALA A 152 18.18 0.08 -0.69
N GLU A 153 19.18 -0.64 -1.20
CA GLU A 153 19.84 -0.33 -2.47
C GLU A 153 18.89 -0.48 -3.67
N GLU A 154 18.08 -1.55 -3.67
CA GLU A 154 17.05 -1.76 -4.68
C GLU A 154 16.04 -0.60 -4.68
N ALA A 155 15.48 -0.28 -3.50
CA ALA A 155 14.50 0.77 -3.31
C ALA A 155 15.02 2.15 -3.74
N ALA A 156 16.27 2.48 -3.40
CA ALA A 156 16.89 3.73 -3.81
C ALA A 156 17.01 3.81 -5.35
N GLY A 157 17.52 2.76 -5.98
CA GLY A 157 17.67 2.73 -7.44
C GLY A 157 16.35 2.69 -8.21
N ASP A 158 15.30 2.11 -7.64
CA ASP A 158 13.96 2.13 -8.25
C ASP A 158 13.35 3.55 -8.23
N LEU A 159 13.59 4.32 -7.15
CA LEU A 159 13.22 5.72 -7.09
C LEU A 159 14.04 6.59 -8.06
N GLU A 160 15.32 6.27 -8.26
CA GLU A 160 16.17 6.92 -9.27
C GLU A 160 15.69 6.64 -10.69
N ALA A 161 15.17 5.43 -10.94
CA ALA A 161 14.56 5.04 -12.21
C ALA A 161 13.18 5.70 -12.47
N GLY A 162 12.63 6.43 -11.49
CA GLY A 162 11.40 7.20 -11.66
C GLY A 162 10.17 6.64 -10.93
N ALA A 163 10.33 5.65 -10.05
CA ALA A 163 9.22 5.21 -9.20
C ALA A 163 8.72 6.37 -8.30
N SER A 164 7.40 6.48 -8.15
CA SER A 164 6.77 7.51 -7.31
C SER A 164 6.92 7.18 -5.83
N CYS A 165 6.79 5.89 -5.49
CA CYS A 165 7.10 5.34 -4.18
C CYS A 165 7.51 3.87 -4.29
N VAL A 166 8.06 3.35 -3.19
CA VAL A 166 8.43 1.94 -3.06
C VAL A 166 7.38 1.21 -2.21
N VAL A 167 7.00 0.00 -2.60
CA VAL A 167 6.22 -0.92 -1.77
C VAL A 167 7.20 -1.95 -1.19
N ALA A 168 7.18 -2.13 0.13
CA ALA A 168 8.01 -3.13 0.78
C ALA A 168 7.19 -4.41 1.02
N GLU A 169 7.63 -5.50 0.40
CA GLU A 169 6.92 -6.79 0.33
C GLU A 169 6.74 -7.43 1.72
N GLY A 170 5.49 -7.77 2.03
CA GLY A 170 5.09 -8.58 3.19
C GLY A 170 4.21 -9.77 2.82
N ARG A 171 3.78 -9.86 1.55
CA ARG A 171 2.70 -10.71 1.04
C ARG A 171 1.37 -10.45 1.74
N GLU A 172 0.32 -11.08 1.23
CA GLU A 172 -0.99 -11.09 1.89
C GLU A 172 -0.94 -11.80 3.25
N SER A 173 -0.04 -12.77 3.43
CA SER A 173 0.05 -13.51 4.69
C SER A 173 0.67 -12.68 5.82
N GLY A 174 1.54 -11.72 5.51
CA GLY A 174 2.29 -10.96 6.52
C GLY A 174 3.29 -11.84 7.29
N THR A 175 3.94 -12.82 6.65
CA THR A 175 4.84 -13.78 7.33
C THR A 175 6.14 -14.02 6.58
N VAL A 176 6.45 -13.18 5.60
CA VAL A 176 7.67 -13.24 4.79
C VAL A 176 8.20 -11.82 4.56
N GLY A 177 9.41 -11.70 4.01
CA GLY A 177 9.97 -10.40 3.62
C GLY A 177 10.14 -9.48 4.82
N LEU A 178 9.33 -8.40 4.88
CA LEU A 178 9.22 -7.48 6.02
C LEU A 178 9.00 -8.17 7.37
N TYR A 179 8.44 -9.38 7.35
CA TYR A 179 8.07 -10.13 8.54
C TYR A 179 8.92 -11.40 8.70
N SER A 180 9.11 -11.84 9.95
CA SER A 180 9.49 -13.21 10.26
C SER A 180 8.28 -14.16 10.15
N ALA A 181 8.54 -15.47 10.22
CA ALA A 181 7.50 -16.50 10.06
C ALA A 181 6.36 -16.40 11.09
N ASP A 182 6.64 -15.84 12.27
CA ASP A 182 5.67 -15.55 13.33
C ASP A 182 4.89 -14.25 13.11
N GLY A 183 5.20 -13.47 12.07
CA GLY A 183 4.58 -12.20 11.74
C GLY A 183 5.24 -10.98 12.40
N ALA A 184 6.32 -11.15 13.17
CA ALA A 184 7.01 -10.03 13.79
C ALA A 184 7.74 -9.16 12.75
N VAL A 185 7.72 -7.85 12.95
CA VAL A 185 8.28 -6.88 12.01
C VAL A 185 9.80 -6.83 12.12
N ARG A 186 10.51 -6.89 10.99
CA ARG A 186 11.96 -6.70 10.92
C ARG A 186 12.30 -5.22 11.01
N ALA A 187 12.39 -4.71 12.24
CA ALA A 187 12.63 -3.30 12.53
C ALA A 187 13.84 -2.68 11.79
N GLU A 188 14.97 -3.39 11.71
CA GLU A 188 16.18 -2.89 11.03
C GLU A 188 15.95 -2.68 9.53
N LEU A 189 15.15 -3.54 8.89
CA LEU A 189 14.78 -3.42 7.49
C LEU A 189 13.85 -2.21 7.28
N VAL A 190 12.88 -2.01 8.17
CA VAL A 190 12.01 -0.82 8.16
C VAL A 190 12.85 0.47 8.23
N ASP A 191 13.77 0.55 9.17
CA ASP A 191 14.63 1.73 9.34
C ASP A 191 15.54 1.95 8.12
N ALA A 192 16.07 0.88 7.51
CA ALA A 192 16.88 0.97 6.31
C ALA A 192 16.07 1.50 5.11
N LEU A 193 14.86 0.99 4.91
CA LEU A 193 13.97 1.42 3.83
C LEU A 193 13.52 2.87 4.01
N LEU A 194 13.17 3.30 5.23
CA LEU A 194 12.82 4.70 5.50
C LEU A 194 13.93 5.66 5.09
N ARG A 195 15.19 5.34 5.45
CA ARG A 195 16.36 6.14 5.05
C ARG A 195 16.57 6.16 3.55
N ALA A 196 16.57 4.98 2.92
CA ALA A 196 16.85 4.86 1.48
C ALA A 196 15.79 5.55 0.61
N THR A 197 14.53 5.51 1.03
CA THR A 197 13.41 6.05 0.25
C THR A 197 13.06 7.50 0.56
N ARG A 198 13.70 8.09 1.59
CA ARG A 198 13.31 9.38 2.16
C ARG A 198 11.82 9.40 2.52
N HIS A 199 11.37 8.35 3.23
CA HIS A 199 9.98 8.12 3.64
C HIS A 199 8.97 7.84 2.52
N ARG A 200 9.39 7.76 1.24
CA ARG A 200 8.53 7.38 0.10
C ARG A 200 8.39 5.85 -0.02
N VAL A 201 7.98 5.22 1.07
CA VAL A 201 7.78 3.78 1.16
C VAL A 201 6.39 3.48 1.74
N VAL A 202 5.72 2.48 1.17
CA VAL A 202 4.48 1.86 1.65
C VAL A 202 4.86 0.49 2.21
N PHE A 203 4.55 0.24 3.48
CA PHE A 203 4.80 -1.07 4.09
C PHE A 203 3.56 -1.94 3.97
N GLU A 204 3.65 -3.09 3.30
CA GLU A 204 2.53 -4.02 3.29
C GLU A 204 2.26 -4.55 4.69
N ALA A 205 1.08 -4.27 5.25
CA ALA A 205 0.67 -4.63 6.60
C ALA A 205 -0.75 -5.21 6.58
N PRO A 206 -0.92 -6.44 6.08
CA PRO A 206 -2.24 -7.06 5.94
C PRO A 206 -2.91 -7.38 7.29
N ARG A 207 -2.13 -7.48 8.39
CA ARG A 207 -2.66 -7.82 9.71
C ARG A 207 -2.75 -6.61 10.64
N LYS A 208 -3.76 -6.63 11.51
CA LYS A 208 -4.01 -5.59 12.52
C LYS A 208 -2.81 -5.30 13.41
N ASP A 209 -2.17 -6.33 13.93
CA ASP A 209 -1.01 -6.22 14.82
C ASP A 209 0.18 -5.55 14.13
N GLN A 210 0.38 -5.82 12.84
CA GLN A 210 1.39 -5.17 12.00
C GLN A 210 1.06 -3.69 11.79
N GLN A 211 -0.19 -3.39 11.42
CA GLN A 211 -0.68 -2.01 11.27
C GLN A 211 -0.47 -1.20 12.55
N ALA A 212 -0.87 -1.75 13.70
CA ALA A 212 -0.69 -1.12 15.00
C ALA A 212 0.79 -0.92 15.33
N TRP A 213 1.66 -1.89 15.04
CA TRP A 213 3.11 -1.75 15.23
C TRP A 213 3.68 -0.58 14.46
N PHE A 214 3.34 -0.46 13.17
CA PHE A 214 3.81 0.64 12.32
C PHE A 214 3.31 2.00 12.82
N ILE A 215 2.03 2.08 13.18
CA ILE A 215 1.43 3.33 13.67
C ILE A 215 2.06 3.77 14.99
N ARG A 216 2.29 2.84 15.94
CA ARG A 216 2.96 3.17 17.20
C ARG A 216 4.41 3.64 17.00
N ARG A 217 5.15 3.01 16.09
CA ARG A 217 6.56 3.30 15.87
C ARG A 217 6.79 4.56 15.03
N LEU A 218 5.99 4.76 13.99
CA LEU A 218 6.23 5.77 12.95
C LEU A 218 5.17 6.88 12.93
N GLY A 219 4.12 6.75 13.76
CA GLY A 219 3.00 7.69 13.83
C GLY A 219 1.86 7.36 12.87
N PRO A 220 0.73 8.09 13.00
CA PRO A 220 -0.50 7.83 12.24
C PRO A 220 -0.39 8.15 10.74
N GLU A 221 0.67 8.85 10.32
CA GLU A 221 0.97 9.19 8.92
C GLU A 221 1.89 8.17 8.23
N VAL A 222 2.06 6.96 8.79
CA VAL A 222 2.78 5.88 8.09
C VAL A 222 2.00 5.36 6.88
N ASN A 223 2.65 5.15 5.73
CA ASN A 223 2.00 4.56 4.56
C ASN A 223 1.88 3.03 4.71
N LEU A 224 0.68 2.49 4.56
CA LEU A 224 0.40 1.06 4.75
C LEU A 224 -0.30 0.45 3.55
N GLY A 225 0.18 -0.72 3.14
CA GLY A 225 -0.27 -1.49 1.98
C GLY A 225 -0.91 -2.82 2.36
N ASN A 226 -1.45 -3.52 1.36
CA ASN A 226 -2.21 -4.76 1.51
C ASN A 226 -3.33 -4.72 2.56
N VAL A 227 -3.94 -3.55 2.75
CA VAL A 227 -5.12 -3.42 3.60
C VAL A 227 -6.28 -4.08 2.87
N VAL A 228 -6.93 -5.06 3.49
CA VAL A 228 -8.13 -5.65 2.89
C VAL A 228 -9.30 -4.65 2.94
N PRO A 229 -10.19 -4.60 1.95
CA PRO A 229 -11.27 -3.61 1.88
C PRO A 229 -12.11 -3.49 3.17
N ALA A 230 -12.40 -4.62 3.81
CA ALA A 230 -13.19 -4.67 5.04
C ALA A 230 -12.50 -4.05 6.26
N GLU A 231 -11.16 -3.93 6.25
CA GLU A 231 -10.38 -3.41 7.38
C GLU A 231 -10.00 -1.93 7.22
N VAL A 232 -10.43 -1.24 6.15
CA VAL A 232 -10.06 0.17 5.93
C VAL A 232 -10.47 1.07 7.10
N LEU A 233 -11.72 0.98 7.57
CA LEU A 233 -12.15 1.73 8.75
C LEU A 233 -11.43 1.26 10.03
N GLY A 234 -11.12 -0.04 10.11
CA GLY A 234 -10.34 -0.60 11.22
C GLY A 234 -8.93 -0.02 11.28
N LEU A 235 -8.31 0.24 10.13
CA LEU A 235 -7.02 0.93 10.03
C LEU A 235 -7.14 2.40 10.36
N GLU A 236 -8.13 3.12 9.85
CA GLU A 236 -8.30 4.54 10.19
C GLU A 236 -8.56 4.71 11.70
N ALA A 237 -9.32 3.80 12.31
CA ALA A 237 -9.51 3.79 13.76
C ALA A 237 -8.19 3.57 14.53
N LEU A 238 -7.25 2.77 14.00
CA LEU A 238 -5.90 2.68 14.56
C LEU A 238 -5.16 4.02 14.42
N ARG A 239 -5.19 4.65 13.25
CA ARG A 239 -4.51 5.94 13.01
C ARG A 239 -5.03 7.05 13.91
N LEU A 240 -6.32 7.03 14.24
CA LEU A 240 -6.95 8.03 15.10
C LEU A 240 -6.93 7.67 16.59
N GLY A 241 -6.31 6.56 16.99
CA GLY A 241 -6.32 6.12 18.39
C GLY A 241 -7.70 5.72 18.93
N LEU A 242 -8.63 5.36 18.04
CA LEU A 242 -9.99 4.91 18.34
C LEU A 242 -10.10 3.39 18.52
N ARG A 243 -8.95 2.70 18.57
CA ARG A 243 -8.84 1.27 18.82
C ARG A 243 -7.85 1.04 19.95
N ALA A 244 -8.12 0.04 20.81
CA ALA A 244 -7.31 -0.21 22.01
C ALA A 244 -5.81 -0.39 21.72
N ASP A 245 -5.48 -0.89 20.52
CA ASP A 245 -4.10 -1.06 20.09
C ASP A 245 -3.34 0.27 19.86
N THR A 246 -3.98 1.44 19.82
CA THR A 246 -3.29 2.73 19.60
C THR A 246 -3.89 3.84 20.45
N ILE A 247 -4.56 3.47 21.55
CA ILE A 247 -5.33 4.38 22.40
C ILE A 247 -4.48 5.51 22.98
N GLU A 248 -3.18 5.27 23.16
CA GLU A 248 -2.19 6.26 23.58
C GLU A 248 -2.16 7.51 22.69
N LEU A 249 -2.49 7.39 21.40
CA LEU A 249 -2.57 8.52 20.46
C LEU A 249 -3.72 9.49 20.80
N SER A 250 -4.76 9.00 21.47
CA SER A 250 -5.94 9.77 21.87
C SER A 250 -5.85 10.30 23.31
N CYS A 251 -4.90 9.80 24.11
CA CYS A 251 -4.86 10.10 25.54
C CYS A 251 -3.90 11.24 25.92
N GLY A 252 -2.97 11.64 25.04
CA GLY A 252 -1.91 12.61 25.37
C GLY A 252 -0.97 12.14 26.48
N ASP A 253 0.25 12.68 26.54
CA ASP A 253 1.25 12.30 27.57
C ASP A 253 0.94 12.83 28.99
N GLY A 254 -0.31 13.16 29.32
CA GLY A 254 -0.63 13.85 30.56
C GLY A 254 -2.03 13.59 31.07
N GLU A 255 -2.09 12.81 32.15
CA GLU A 255 -3.17 12.66 33.13
C GLU A 255 -4.53 12.26 32.54
N VAL A 256 -4.94 11.04 32.91
CA VAL A 256 -6.36 10.69 33.03
C VAL A 256 -7.04 11.85 33.74
N ARG A 257 -7.76 12.70 33.00
CA ARG A 257 -8.68 13.68 33.56
C ARG A 257 -9.74 12.86 34.28
N ALA A 258 -9.47 12.57 35.56
CA ALA A 258 -10.48 12.07 36.47
C ALA A 258 -11.67 12.99 36.30
N ALA A 259 -12.80 12.41 35.90
CA ALA A 259 -14.04 13.13 35.69
C ALA A 259 -14.34 13.95 36.94
N ALA A 260 -14.08 15.25 36.87
CA ALA A 260 -14.56 16.22 37.82
C ALA A 260 -15.95 16.66 37.34
N GLY A 261 -16.96 16.32 38.12
CA GLY A 261 -18.35 16.76 37.98
C GLY A 261 -19.28 15.67 38.49
N THR A 262 -19.53 15.58 39.81
CA THR A 262 -20.62 16.24 40.57
C THR A 262 -22.00 15.95 40.03
#